data_AF-A0A4R8M893-F1
#
_entry.id   AF-A0A4R8M893-F1
#
_cell.length_a   1.000
_cell.length_b   1.000
_cell.length_c   1.000
_cell.angle_alpha   90.00
_cell.angle_beta   90.00
_cell.angle_gamma   90.00
#
_symmetry.space_group_name_H-M   'P 1'
#
loop_
_entity.id
_entity.type
_entity.pdbx_description
1 polymer ?
#
loop_
_entity_poly.entity_id
_entity_poly.type
_entity_poly.pdbx_seq_one_letter_code
_entity_poly.pdbx_strand_id
1 'polypeptide(L)' 'MKLVRLNLYNKEVFCGAQAILWELEDSLSISPLPSFRTINRILARNELTHRRTGRYSPKGTPYPALPFAGFNDTHR' A
#
# COMPACT_ATOMS: atom_id res chain seq x y z
N MET A 1 17.13 4.32 1.51
CA MET A 1 15.82 3.92 0.94
C MET A 1 15.57 2.42 1.06
N LYS A 2 16.30 1.54 0.32
CA LYS A 2 16.05 0.08 0.36
C LYS A 2 16.22 -0.50 1.78
N LEU A 3 17.27 -0.08 2.48
CA LEU A 3 17.55 -0.54 3.85
C LEU A 3 16.44 -0.14 4.83
N VAL A 4 15.97 1.11 4.76
CA VAL A 4 14.86 1.62 5.57
C VAL A 4 13.58 0.84 5.30
N ARG A 5 13.23 0.63 4.03
CA ARG A 5 12.09 -0.21 3.66
C ARG A 5 12.22 -1.63 4.19
N LEU A 6 13.42 -2.24 4.10
CA LEU A 6 13.68 -3.59 4.58
C LEU A 6 13.50 -3.67 6.10
N ASN A 7 13.96 -2.67 6.85
CA ASN A 7 13.76 -2.60 8.30
C ASN A 7 12.26 -2.54 8.65
N LEU A 8 11.50 -1.66 7.98
CA LEU A 8 10.04 -1.56 8.15
C LEU A 8 9.32 -2.86 7.77
N TYR A 9 9.74 -3.51 6.68
CA TYR A 9 9.20 -4.79 6.25
C TYR A 9 9.46 -5.90 7.28
N ASN A 10 10.67 -5.97 7.82
CA ASN A 10 11.05 -6.95 8.84
C ASN A 10 10.32 -6.74 10.18
N LYS A 11 9.86 -5.51 10.44
CA LYS A 11 8.98 -5.16 11.57
C LYS A 11 7.50 -5.45 11.29
N GLU A 12 7.16 -5.98 10.11
CA GLU A 12 5.79 -6.23 9.65
C GLU A 12 4.88 -4.98 9.67
N VAL A 13 5.47 -3.77 9.55
CA VAL A 13 4.72 -2.51 9.50
C VAL A 13 4.59 -1.99 8.07
N PHE A 14 3.73 -0.98 7.89
CA PHE A 14 3.57 -0.29 6.60
C PHE A 14 4.92 0.27 6.13
N CYS A 15 5.38 -0.17 4.95
CA CYS A 15 6.70 0.16 4.40
C CYS A 15 6.63 0.92 3.05
N GLY A 16 5.55 1.66 2.83
CA GLY A 16 5.37 2.49 1.63
C GLY A 16 6.31 3.69 1.57
N ALA A 17 6.29 4.42 0.45
CA ALA A 17 7.14 5.61 0.27
C ALA A 17 6.95 6.67 1.36
N GLN A 18 5.74 6.80 1.92
CA GLN A 18 5.44 7.73 3.01
C GLN A 18 6.11 7.30 4.32
N ALA A 19 6.00 6.01 4.68
CA ALA A 19 6.65 5.49 5.89
C ALA A 19 8.17 5.62 5.82
N ILE A 20 8.74 5.42 4.63
CA ILE A 20 10.16 5.64 4.41
C ILE A 20 10.52 7.11 4.60
N LEU A 21 9.70 8.04 4.10
CA LEU A 21 9.94 9.48 4.26
C LEU A 21 9.99 9.87 5.74
N TRP A 22 8.99 9.45 6.52
CA TRP A 22 8.93 9.68 7.97
C TRP A 22 10.13 9.08 8.70
N GLU A 23 10.49 7.83 8.41
CA GLU A 23 11.64 7.19 9.06
C GLU A 23 12.96 7.92 8.76
N LEU A 24 13.14 8.49 7.56
CA LEU A 24 14.34 9.25 7.22
C LEU A 24 14.41 10.61 7.93
N GLU A 25 13.26 11.22 8.17
CA GLU A 25 13.12 12.50 8.85
C GLU A 25 13.31 12.32 10.36
N ASP A 26 12.57 11.37 10.97
CA ASP A 26 12.50 11.19 12.42
C ASP A 26 13.72 10.48 12.99
N SER A 27 14.18 9.39 12.37
CA SER A 27 15.21 8.50 12.97
C SER A 27 16.63 8.80 12.50
N LEU A 28 16.77 9.31 11.27
CA LEU A 28 18.05 9.47 10.60
C LEU A 28 18.42 10.94 10.34
N SER A 29 17.50 11.88 10.60
CA SER A 29 17.68 13.34 10.47
C SER A 29 18.38 13.76 9.18
N ILE A 30 18.03 13.13 8.05
CA ILE A 30 18.75 13.31 6.78
C ILE A 30 18.36 14.64 6.14
N SER A 31 19.37 15.41 5.68
CA SER A 31 19.15 16.60 4.87
C SER A 31 20.12 16.65 3.67
N PRO A 32 19.66 16.92 2.44
CA PRO A 32 18.28 17.20 2.08
C PRO A 32 17.42 15.94 1.98
N LEU A 33 16.17 16.05 2.44
CA LEU A 33 15.20 14.96 2.32
C LEU A 33 14.82 14.75 0.84
N PRO A 34 14.89 13.51 0.32
CA PRO A 34 14.47 13.26 -1.05
C PRO A 34 12.96 13.45 -1.18
N SER A 35 12.52 13.95 -2.32
CA SER A 35 11.08 14.07 -2.59
C SER A 35 10.39 12.72 -2.61
N PHE A 36 9.10 12.71 -2.24
CA PHE A 36 8.25 11.53 -2.30
C PHE A 36 8.28 10.83 -3.68
N ARG A 37 8.35 11.61 -4.77
CA ARG A 37 8.49 11.08 -6.14
C ARG A 37 9.81 10.35 -6.35
N THR A 38 10.91 10.86 -5.79
CA THR A 38 12.22 10.20 -5.84
C THR A 38 12.20 8.88 -5.08
N ILE A 39 11.58 8.83 -3.89
CA ILE A 39 11.43 7.58 -3.13
C ILE A 39 10.64 6.56 -3.95
N ASN A 40 9.47 6.91 -4.47
CA ASN A 40 8.66 6.01 -5.30
C ASN A 40 9.41 5.51 -6.54
N ARG A 41 10.13 6.39 -7.24
CA ARG A 41 10.94 6.02 -8.41
C ARG A 41 12.04 5.02 -8.03
N ILE A 42 12.70 5.20 -6.89
CA ILE A 42 13.70 4.26 -6.39
C ILE A 42 13.06 2.91 -6.07
N LEU A 43 11.91 2.89 -5.39
CA LEU A 43 11.21 1.65 -5.09
C LEU A 43 10.78 0.90 -6.37
N ALA A 44 10.20 1.61 -7.33
CA ALA A 44 9.74 1.03 -8.59
C ALA A 44 10.90 0.46 -9.41
N ARG A 45 12.02 1.19 -9.53
CA ARG A 45 13.24 0.73 -10.23
C ARG A 45 13.86 -0.53 -9.61
N ASN A 46 13.58 -0.79 -8.34
CA ASN A 46 14.10 -1.97 -7.64
C ASN A 46 13.02 -3.04 -7.46
N GLU A 47 11.88 -2.89 -8.13
CA GLU A 47 10.77 -3.84 -8.06
C GLU A 47 10.26 -4.05 -6.61
N LEU A 48 10.36 -3.01 -5.77
CA LEU A 48 9.94 -3.04 -4.37
C LEU A 48 8.49 -2.57 -4.17
N THR A 49 7.78 -2.30 -5.28
CA THR A 49 6.39 -1.83 -5.33
C THR A 49 5.39 -2.93 -5.68
N HIS A 50 5.78 -4.21 -5.56
CA HIS A 50 4.87 -5.32 -5.82
C HIS A 50 3.60 -5.16 -4.96
N ARG A 51 2.48 -4.82 -5.62
CA ARG A 51 1.13 -5.01 -5.08
C ARG A 51 0.91 -6.51 -4.87
N ARG A 52 -0.17 -6.89 -4.18
CA ARG A 52 -0.58 -8.29 -3.96
C ARG A 52 -0.16 -9.20 -5.13
N THR A 53 0.84 -10.03 -4.89
CA THR A 53 1.22 -11.12 -5.79
C THR A 53 0.27 -12.27 -5.51
N GLY A 54 -0.81 -12.35 -6.29
CA GLY A 54 -1.81 -13.40 -6.14
C GLY A 54 -3.10 -13.02 -6.85
N ARG A 55 -3.80 -14.02 -7.42
CA ARG A 55 -5.16 -13.82 -7.93
C ARG A 55 -6.07 -13.49 -6.74
N TYR A 56 -7.07 -12.63 -6.98
CA TYR A 56 -8.10 -12.34 -5.98
C TYR A 56 -8.72 -13.66 -5.51
N SER A 57 -8.62 -13.95 -4.22
CA SER A 57 -9.38 -15.02 -3.57
C SER A 57 -10.58 -14.37 -2.89
N PRO A 58 -11.82 -14.79 -3.20
CA PRO A 58 -13.01 -14.36 -2.48
C PRO A 58 -12.86 -14.64 -0.99
N LYS A 59 -13.23 -13.68 -0.14
CA LYS A 59 -13.10 -13.79 1.34
C LYS A 59 -14.14 -14.70 1.99
N GLY A 60 -14.73 -15.63 1.24
CA GLY A 60 -15.72 -16.61 1.74
C GLY A 60 -17.15 -16.09 1.89
N THR A 61 -17.36 -14.78 2.10
CA THR A 61 -18.71 -14.20 2.17
C THR A 61 -19.14 -13.69 0.79
N PRO A 62 -20.10 -14.35 0.11
CA PRO A 62 -20.70 -13.77 -1.08
C PRO A 62 -21.44 -12.48 -0.70
N TYR A 63 -21.47 -11.52 -1.62
CA TYR A 63 -22.29 -10.33 -1.44
C TYR A 63 -23.76 -10.77 -1.30
N PRO A 64 -24.54 -10.21 -0.35
CA PRO A 64 -25.94 -10.58 -0.20
C PRO A 64 -26.67 -10.31 -1.51
N ALA A 65 -27.38 -11.31 -2.02
CA ALA A 65 -28.25 -11.13 -3.18
C ALA A 65 -29.42 -10.23 -2.74
N LEU A 66 -29.55 -9.06 -3.36
CA LEU A 66 -30.72 -8.22 -3.17
C LEU A 66 -31.91 -8.91 -3.85
N PRO A 67 -33.08 -9.04 -3.18
CA PRO A 67 -34.27 -9.52 -3.85
C PRO A 67 -34.62 -8.51 -4.95
N PHE A 68 -34.38 -8.89 -6.20
CA PHE A 68 -34.69 -8.09 -7.37
C PHE A 68 -36.05 -8.52 -7.91
N ALA A 69 -37.11 -7.79 -7.60
CA ALA A 69 -38.43 -8.03 -8.16
C ALA A 69 -38.71 -7.19 -9.42
N GLY A 70 -37.91 -6.16 -9.70
CA GLY A 70 -38.06 -5.30 -10.86
C GLY A 70 -37.12 -4.09 -10.85
N PHE A 71 -37.22 -3.25 -11.88
CA PHE A 71 -36.47 -2.00 -11.97
C PHE A 71 -36.77 -1.09 -10.76
N ASN A 72 -35.74 -0.46 -10.20
CA ASN A 72 -35.82 0.50 -9.09
C ASN A 72 -36.26 -0.02 -7.70
N ASP A 73 -36.30 -1.33 -7.47
CA ASP A 73 -36.74 -1.91 -6.17
C ASP A 73 -35.76 -1.66 -5.00
N THR A 74 -34.50 -1.31 -5.29
CA THR A 74 -33.44 -1.13 -4.28
C THR A 74 -33.44 0.24 -3.58
N HIS A 75 -34.33 1.17 -3.98
CA HIS A 75 -34.41 2.53 -3.44
C HIS A 75 -35.84 2.81 -2.91
N ARG A 76 -36.21 2.20 -1.77
CA ARG A 76 -37.44 2.53 -1.04
C ARG A 76 -37.19 3.49 0.11
#